data_AF-A0A7W0VBR2-F1
#
_entry.id   AF-A0A7W0VBR2-F1
#
_cell.length_a   1.000
_cell.length_b   1.000
_cell.length_c   1.000
_cell.angle_alpha   90.00
_cell.angle_beta   90.00
_cell.angle_gamma   90.00
#
_symmetry.space_group_name_H-M   'P 1'
#
loop_
_entity.id
_entity.type
_entity.pdbx_description
1 polymer ?
#
loop_
_entity_poly.entity_id
_entity_poly.type
_entity_poly.pdbx_seq_one_letter_code
_entity_poly.pdbx_strand_id
1 'polypeptide(L)'
;MSSVARRYYERGRVSLETGDLASAQESLRAALDLAPSFGNARVAYAVALARGGDCPRAAQVLRAGLPRASSPISAAAMHATLGDVLTLGGDFFGAEDAFNQAAKTPGFEARVASGLARVYSRLGRYRDMAAQLQIAAAASRG
;
A
#
# COMPACT_ATOMS: atom_id res chain seq x y z
N MET A 1 13.87 3.79 17.31
CA MET A 1 14.05 3.76 15.83
C MET A 1 15.40 4.40 15.50
N SER A 2 16.23 3.77 14.68
CA SER A 2 17.54 4.31 14.30
C SER A 2 17.38 5.58 13.44
N SER A 3 18.12 6.64 13.79
CA SER A 3 18.19 7.88 12.99
C SER A 3 18.70 7.62 11.57
N VAL A 4 19.53 6.60 11.40
CA VAL A 4 20.08 6.15 10.12
C VAL A 4 18.99 5.52 9.25
N ALA A 5 18.14 4.66 9.82
CA ALA A 5 17.01 4.05 9.10
C ALA A 5 16.04 5.12 8.57
N ARG A 6 15.81 6.20 9.34
CA ARG A 6 14.98 7.32 8.90
C ARG A 6 15.61 8.08 7.74
N ARG A 7 16.92 8.32 7.73
CA ARG A 7 17.61 8.97 6.60
C ARG A 7 17.50 8.15 5.32
N TYR A 8 17.71 6.83 5.41
CA TYR A 8 17.53 5.93 4.27
C TYR A 8 16.10 5.94 3.74
N TYR A 9 15.11 5.97 4.65
CA TYR A 9 13.71 6.11 4.27
C TYR A 9 13.44 7.42 3.51
N GLU A 10 13.90 8.56 4.03
CA GLU A 10 13.69 9.85 3.35
C GLU A 10 14.35 9.90 1.98
N ARG A 11 15.58 9.40 1.85
CA ARG A 11 16.26 9.28 0.55
C ARG A 11 15.45 8.43 -0.42
N GLY A 12 14.99 7.26 0.03
CA GLY A 12 14.19 6.36 -0.79
C GLY A 12 12.85 6.95 -1.20
N ARG A 13 12.21 7.73 -0.32
CA ARG A 13 10.98 8.48 -0.63
C ARG A 13 11.23 9.54 -1.70
N VAL A 14 12.31 10.31 -1.58
CA VAL A 14 12.70 11.29 -2.62
C VAL A 14 12.96 10.60 -3.95
N SER A 15 13.69 9.47 -3.96
CA SER A 15 13.92 8.69 -5.19
C SER A 15 12.62 8.15 -5.81
N LEU A 16 11.62 7.79 -5.00
CA LEU A 16 10.28 7.41 -5.50
C LEU A 16 9.56 8.58 -6.18
N GLU A 17 9.71 9.78 -5.67
CA GLU A 17 9.10 11.01 -6.20
C GLU A 17 9.78 11.42 -7.51
N THR A 18 11.09 11.26 -7.63
CA THR A 18 11.84 11.55 -8.86
C THR A 18 11.78 10.44 -9.90
N GLY A 19 11.17 9.29 -9.57
CA GLY A 19 11.04 8.14 -10.47
C GLY A 19 12.30 7.27 -10.57
N ASP A 20 13.32 7.53 -9.77
CA ASP A 20 14.51 6.67 -9.66
C ASP A 20 14.18 5.43 -8.79
N LEU A 21 13.54 4.45 -9.42
CA LEU A 21 13.07 3.25 -8.75
C LEU A 21 14.21 2.38 -8.21
N ALA A 22 15.39 2.39 -8.86
CA ALA A 22 16.54 1.62 -8.43
C ALA A 22 17.10 2.17 -7.11
N SER A 23 17.37 3.47 -7.04
CA SER A 23 17.84 4.12 -5.81
C SER A 23 16.80 4.07 -4.69
N ALA A 24 15.50 4.15 -5.05
CA ALA A 24 14.42 3.99 -4.10
C ALA A 24 14.44 2.60 -3.44
N GLN A 25 14.51 1.54 -4.26
CA GLN A 25 14.55 0.16 -3.77
C GLN A 25 15.77 -0.08 -2.88
N GLU A 26 16.94 0.39 -3.27
CA GLU A 26 18.16 0.25 -2.46
C GLU A 26 18.04 0.95 -1.11
N SER A 27 17.65 2.23 -1.11
CA SER A 27 17.56 3.04 0.10
C SER A 27 16.48 2.53 1.06
N LEU A 28 15.32 2.13 0.53
CA LEU A 28 14.22 1.60 1.34
C LEU A 28 14.52 0.21 1.89
N ARG A 29 15.24 -0.63 1.14
CA ARG A 29 15.76 -1.91 1.65
C ARG A 29 16.72 -1.70 2.82
N ALA A 30 17.68 -0.79 2.69
CA ALA A 30 18.59 -0.45 3.78
C ALA A 30 17.86 0.07 5.03
N ALA A 31 16.79 0.86 4.85
CA ALA A 31 15.95 1.30 5.96
C ALA A 31 15.26 0.12 6.68
N LEU A 32 14.81 -0.89 5.93
CA LEU A 32 14.16 -2.09 6.48
C LEU A 32 15.14 -3.06 7.13
N ASP A 33 16.36 -3.18 6.61
CA ASP A 33 17.41 -4.00 7.21
C ASP A 33 17.79 -3.45 8.59
N LEU A 34 17.84 -2.12 8.73
CA LEU A 34 18.12 -1.44 10.00
C LEU A 34 16.91 -1.42 10.96
N ALA A 35 15.69 -1.42 10.42
CA ALA A 35 14.46 -1.36 11.21
C ALA A 35 13.35 -2.22 10.58
N PRO A 36 13.32 -3.53 10.87
CA PRO A 36 12.34 -4.45 10.27
C PRO A 36 10.88 -4.14 10.62
N SER A 37 10.59 -3.40 11.69
CA SER A 37 9.24 -2.94 12.04
C SER A 37 8.87 -1.58 11.46
N PHE A 38 9.73 -0.99 10.61
CA PHE A 38 9.47 0.33 10.03
C PHE A 38 8.42 0.25 8.92
N GLY A 39 7.15 0.36 9.33
CA GLY A 39 6.01 0.17 8.44
C GLY A 39 5.97 1.12 7.24
N ASN A 40 6.30 2.40 7.43
CA ASN A 40 6.30 3.38 6.33
C ASN A 40 7.38 3.05 5.28
N ALA A 41 8.57 2.64 5.71
CA ALA A 41 9.63 2.20 4.80
C ALA A 41 9.22 0.94 4.02
N ARG A 42 8.46 0.04 4.65
CA ARG A 42 7.96 -1.16 3.99
C ARG A 42 6.92 -0.84 2.93
N VAL A 43 5.97 0.03 3.24
CA VAL A 43 4.97 0.51 2.30
C VAL A 43 5.64 1.18 1.10
N ALA A 44 6.57 2.11 1.34
CA ALA A 44 7.32 2.77 0.28
C ALA A 44 8.11 1.75 -0.57
N TYR A 45 8.77 0.77 0.06
CA TYR A 45 9.54 -0.24 -0.66
C TYR A 45 8.66 -1.08 -1.58
N ALA A 46 7.48 -1.50 -1.10
CA ALA A 46 6.50 -2.22 -1.91
C ALA A 46 5.99 -1.37 -3.09
N VAL A 47 5.75 -0.07 -2.88
CA VAL A 47 5.39 0.86 -3.97
C VAL A 47 6.52 0.96 -5.00
N ALA A 48 7.78 1.02 -4.57
CA ALA A 48 8.94 1.05 -5.47
C ALA A 48 9.06 -0.21 -6.32
N LEU A 49 8.80 -1.38 -5.72
CA LEU A 49 8.79 -2.67 -6.41
C LEU A 49 7.64 -2.75 -7.42
N ALA A 50 6.43 -2.36 -7.03
CA ALA A 50 5.26 -2.40 -7.90
C ALA A 50 5.39 -1.44 -9.10
N ARG A 51 5.89 -0.22 -8.88
CA ARG A 51 6.22 0.72 -9.97
C ARG A 51 7.32 0.19 -10.89
N GLY A 52 8.22 -0.63 -10.36
CA GLY A 52 9.25 -1.32 -11.12
C GLY A 52 8.75 -2.55 -11.89
N GLY A 53 7.44 -2.85 -11.82
CA GLY A 53 6.82 -3.99 -12.50
C GLY A 53 6.76 -5.28 -11.66
N ASP A 54 7.40 -5.32 -10.48
CA ASP A 54 7.46 -6.51 -9.64
C ASP A 54 6.36 -6.49 -8.56
N CYS A 55 5.11 -6.54 -9.03
CA CYS A 55 3.93 -6.62 -8.15
C CYS A 55 3.93 -7.86 -7.23
N PRO A 56 4.34 -9.07 -7.69
CA PRO A 56 4.39 -10.26 -6.82
C PRO A 56 5.33 -10.07 -5.63
N ARG A 57 6.54 -9.53 -5.85
CA ARG A 57 7.49 -9.28 -4.77
C ARG A 57 7.02 -8.16 -3.85
N ALA A 58 6.42 -7.11 -4.39
CA ALA A 58 5.80 -6.05 -3.59
C ALA A 58 4.73 -6.60 -2.63
N ALA A 59 3.87 -7.50 -3.11
CA ALA A 59 2.85 -8.15 -2.30
C ALA A 59 3.47 -9.03 -1.19
N GLN A 60 4.53 -9.79 -1.51
CA GLN A 60 5.24 -10.61 -0.53
C GLN A 60 5.85 -9.77 0.59
N VAL A 61 6.48 -8.64 0.25
CA VAL A 61 7.07 -7.69 1.21
C VAL A 61 6.03 -7.18 2.20
N LEU A 62 4.84 -6.80 1.70
CA LEU A 62 3.75 -6.31 2.54
C LEU A 62 3.20 -7.41 3.45
N ARG A 63 2.93 -8.60 2.89
CA ARG A 63 2.43 -9.75 3.66
C ARG A 63 3.39 -10.15 4.79
N ALA A 64 4.70 -10.17 4.53
CA ALA A 64 5.71 -10.44 5.54
C ALA A 64 5.82 -9.34 6.63
N GLY A 65 5.35 -8.14 6.31
CA GLY A 65 5.34 -7.00 7.22
C GLY A 65 4.15 -6.93 8.16
N LEU A 66 3.00 -7.48 7.75
CA LEU A 66 1.76 -7.42 8.53
C LEU A 66 1.91 -7.96 9.96
N PRO A 67 2.58 -9.11 10.21
CA PRO A 67 2.80 -9.60 11.59
C PRO A 67 3.73 -8.70 12.42
N ARG A 68 4.47 -7.79 11.76
CA ARG A 68 5.44 -6.87 12.38
C ARG A 68 4.91 -5.44 12.45
N ALA A 69 3.63 -5.23 12.16
CA ALA A 69 3.01 -3.92 12.20
C ALA A 69 2.96 -3.41 13.65
N SER A 70 3.51 -2.22 13.88
CA SER A 70 3.57 -1.62 15.22
C SER A 70 2.23 -1.07 15.71
N SER A 71 1.24 -0.92 14.83
CA SER A 71 -0.09 -0.42 15.16
C SER A 71 -1.15 -0.87 14.14
N PRO A 72 -2.45 -0.86 14.51
CA PRO A 72 -3.55 -1.14 13.58
C PRO A 72 -3.53 -0.22 12.34
N ILE A 73 -3.22 1.06 12.53
CA ILE A 73 -3.07 2.05 11.46
C ILE A 73 -1.95 1.64 10.48
N SER A 74 -0.82 1.17 11.02
CA SER A 74 0.29 0.68 10.18
C SER A 74 -0.10 -0.58 9.40
N ALA A 75 -0.81 -1.52 10.02
CA ALA A 75 -1.32 -2.71 9.36
C ALA A 75 -2.33 -2.35 8.25
N ALA A 76 -3.25 -1.43 8.53
CA ALA A 76 -4.22 -0.93 7.55
C ALA A 76 -3.56 -0.24 6.36
N ALA A 77 -2.51 0.56 6.60
CA ALA A 77 -1.72 1.16 5.52
C ALA A 77 -1.05 0.11 4.63
N MET A 78 -0.53 -0.96 5.23
CA MET A 78 0.04 -2.09 4.48
C MET A 78 -1.03 -2.85 3.70
N HIS A 79 -2.20 -3.11 4.28
CA HIS A 79 -3.33 -3.75 3.61
C HIS A 79 -3.87 -2.92 2.45
N ALA A 80 -4.04 -1.61 2.61
CA ALA A 80 -4.49 -0.73 1.55
C ALA A 80 -3.48 -0.71 0.38
N THR A 81 -2.18 -0.63 0.72
CA THR A 81 -1.12 -0.69 -0.29
C THR A 81 -1.04 -2.07 -0.96
N LEU A 82 -1.31 -3.14 -0.22
CA LEU A 82 -1.38 -4.50 -0.76
C LEU A 82 -2.53 -4.60 -1.78
N GLY A 83 -3.69 -4.00 -1.47
CA GLY A 83 -4.80 -3.87 -2.41
C GLY A 83 -4.40 -3.14 -3.69
N ASP A 84 -3.68 -2.01 -3.57
CA ASP A 84 -3.19 -1.25 -4.72
C ASP A 84 -2.22 -2.06 -5.59
N VAL A 85 -1.27 -2.76 -4.96
CA VAL A 85 -0.27 -3.61 -5.63
C VAL A 85 -0.92 -4.80 -6.33
N LEU A 86 -1.85 -5.49 -5.66
CA LEU A 86 -2.56 -6.63 -6.25
C LEU A 86 -3.46 -6.19 -7.40
N THR A 87 -4.10 -5.02 -7.29
CA THR A 87 -4.87 -4.42 -8.39
C THR A 87 -3.99 -4.15 -9.60
N LEU A 88 -2.76 -3.64 -9.39
CA LEU A 88 -1.80 -3.41 -10.47
C LEU A 88 -1.31 -4.74 -11.09
N GLY A 89 -1.10 -5.76 -10.27
CA GLY A 89 -0.70 -7.11 -10.71
C GLY A 89 -1.82 -7.94 -11.33
N GLY A 90 -3.07 -7.45 -11.34
CA GLY A 90 -4.24 -8.15 -11.91
C GLY A 90 -4.92 -9.15 -10.97
N ASP A 91 -4.46 -9.30 -9.72
CA ASP A 91 -5.13 -10.12 -8.71
C ASP A 91 -6.23 -9.32 -8.02
N PHE A 92 -7.37 -9.20 -8.70
CA PHE A 92 -8.50 -8.39 -8.23
C PHE A 92 -9.20 -8.97 -7.00
N PHE A 93 -9.26 -10.31 -6.87
CA PHE A 93 -9.85 -10.96 -5.70
C PHE A 93 -8.96 -10.79 -4.46
N GLY A 94 -7.65 -10.96 -4.60
CA GLY A 94 -6.71 -10.66 -3.53
C GLY A 94 -6.70 -9.18 -3.15
N ALA A 95 -6.88 -8.28 -4.13
CA ALA A 95 -7.00 -6.86 -3.87
C ALA A 95 -8.25 -6.52 -3.06
N GLU A 96 -9.41 -7.11 -3.38
CA GLU A 96 -10.65 -6.96 -2.64
C GLU A 96 -10.50 -7.35 -1.18
N ASP A 97 -9.92 -8.53 -0.88
CA ASP A 97 -9.67 -8.95 0.50
C ASP A 97 -8.73 -7.96 1.22
N ALA A 98 -7.63 -7.57 0.58
CA ALA A 98 -6.68 -6.64 1.18
C ALA A 98 -7.32 -5.29 1.52
N PHE A 99 -8.15 -4.74 0.64
CA PHE A 99 -8.91 -3.52 0.91
C PHE A 99 -9.94 -3.71 2.04
N ASN A 100 -10.64 -4.85 2.08
CA ASN A 100 -11.58 -5.15 3.17
C ASN A 100 -10.88 -5.27 4.53
N GLN A 101 -9.65 -5.78 4.59
CA GLN A 101 -8.86 -5.77 5.83
C GLN A 101 -8.49 -4.33 6.25
N ALA A 102 -8.13 -3.47 5.30
CA ALA A 102 -7.84 -2.07 5.57
C ALA A 102 -9.07 -1.29 6.06
N ALA A 103 -10.27 -1.60 5.56
CA ALA A 103 -11.53 -0.96 5.96
C ALA A 103 -11.90 -1.17 7.43
N LYS A 104 -11.31 -2.17 8.10
CA LYS A 104 -11.54 -2.41 9.54
C LYS A 104 -10.95 -1.31 10.42
N THR A 105 -10.09 -0.46 9.88
CA THR A 105 -9.44 0.63 10.63
C THR A 105 -10.04 1.98 10.25
N PRO A 106 -10.52 2.76 11.22
CA PRO A 106 -11.06 4.10 10.97
C PRO A 106 -10.03 5.03 10.29
N GLY A 107 -10.50 5.87 9.37
CA GLY A 107 -9.68 6.81 8.61
C GLY A 107 -9.14 6.26 7.28
N PHE A 108 -9.46 5.01 6.94
CA PHE A 108 -9.12 4.41 5.64
C PHE A 108 -10.30 4.30 4.67
N GLU A 109 -11.50 4.72 5.08
CA GLU A 109 -12.75 4.53 4.34
C GLU A 109 -12.66 5.10 2.92
N ALA A 110 -12.21 6.35 2.78
CA ALA A 110 -12.09 7.02 1.48
C ALA A 110 -11.12 6.28 0.53
N ARG A 111 -9.97 5.86 1.08
CA ARG A 111 -8.92 5.18 0.31
C ARG A 111 -9.39 3.79 -0.12
N VAL A 112 -9.98 3.03 0.80
CA VAL A 112 -10.52 1.70 0.52
C VAL A 112 -11.64 1.77 -0.50
N ALA A 113 -12.59 2.69 -0.33
CA ALA A 113 -13.70 2.86 -1.25
C ALA A 113 -13.22 3.19 -2.68
N SER A 114 -12.24 4.09 -2.80
CA SER A 114 -11.60 4.38 -4.10
C SER A 114 -10.89 3.16 -4.70
N GLY A 115 -10.20 2.39 -3.86
CA GLY A 115 -9.52 1.15 -4.25
C GLY A 115 -10.49 0.07 -4.74
N LEU A 116 -11.54 -0.22 -3.96
CA LEU A 116 -12.58 -1.20 -4.29
C LEU A 116 -13.37 -0.78 -5.53
N ALA A 117 -13.66 0.51 -5.73
CA ALA A 117 -14.29 0.97 -6.96
C ALA A 117 -13.46 0.63 -8.21
N ARG A 118 -12.13 0.79 -8.15
CA ARG A 118 -11.22 0.38 -9.23
C ARG A 118 -11.23 -1.13 -9.45
N VAL A 119 -11.21 -1.92 -8.38
CA VAL A 119 -11.28 -3.39 -8.44
C VAL A 119 -12.60 -3.85 -9.05
N TYR A 120 -13.73 -3.34 -8.58
CA TYR A 120 -15.06 -3.68 -9.10
C TYR A 120 -15.26 -3.24 -10.55
N SER A 121 -14.67 -2.12 -10.96
CA SER A 121 -14.65 -1.71 -12.37
C SER A 121 -13.95 -2.77 -13.24
N ARG A 122 -12.82 -3.32 -12.78
CA ARG A 122 -12.10 -4.39 -13.50
C ARG A 122 -12.82 -5.73 -13.50
N LEU A 123 -13.58 -6.03 -12.45
CA LEU A 123 -14.41 -7.24 -12.33
C LEU A 123 -15.78 -7.13 -13.03
N GLY A 124 -16.15 -5.97 -13.59
CA GLY A 124 -17.47 -5.74 -14.18
C GLY A 124 -18.62 -5.63 -13.16
N ARG A 125 -18.30 -5.49 -11.86
CA ARG A 125 -19.27 -5.38 -10.76
C ARG A 125 -19.74 -3.93 -10.59
N TYR A 126 -20.43 -3.40 -11.60
CA TYR A 126 -20.78 -1.97 -11.66
C TYR A 126 -21.68 -1.48 -10.52
N ARG A 127 -22.57 -2.34 -10.00
CA ARG A 127 -23.42 -2.01 -8.85
C ARG A 127 -22.58 -1.78 -7.58
N ASP A 128 -21.60 -2.65 -7.33
CA ASP A 128 -20.72 -2.55 -6.18
C ASP A 128 -19.75 -1.36 -6.34
N MET A 129 -19.24 -1.15 -7.55
CA MET A 129 -18.45 0.04 -7.90
C MET A 129 -19.22 1.34 -7.57
N ALA A 130 -20.48 1.45 -8.00
CA ALA A 130 -21.29 2.64 -7.75
C ALA A 130 -21.47 2.89 -6.25
N ALA A 131 -21.71 1.84 -5.46
CA ALA A 131 -21.79 1.95 -4.01
C ALA A 131 -20.48 2.47 -3.39
N GLN A 132 -19.33 1.96 -3.84
CA GLN A 132 -18.03 2.40 -3.33
C GLN A 132 -17.70 3.84 -3.73
N LEU A 133 -18.06 4.28 -4.94
CA LEU A 133 -17.87 5.68 -5.35
C LEU A 133 -18.69 6.65 -4.50
N GLN A 134 -19.91 6.26 -4.09
CA GLN A 134 -20.71 7.08 -3.18
C GLN A 134 -20.03 7.24 -1.81
N ILE A 135 -19.46 6.15 -1.26
CA ILE A 135 -18.72 6.17 0.00
C ILE A 135 -17.48 7.07 -0.13
N ALA A 136 -16.69 6.91 -1.19
CA ALA A 136 -15.51 7.73 -1.44
C ALA A 136 -15.87 9.23 -1.56
N ALA A 137 -16.93 9.57 -2.29
CA ALA A 137 -17.38 10.95 -2.46
C ALA A 137 -17.96 11.57 -1.19
N ALA A 138 -18.57 10.76 -0.31
CA ALA A 138 -19.03 11.22 1.00
C ALA A 138 -17.84 11.52 1.93
N ALA A 139 -16.83 10.64 1.93
CA ALA A 139 -15.65 10.79 2.77
C ALA A 139 -14.74 11.97 2.37
N SER A 140 -14.77 12.41 1.11
CA SER A 140 -14.04 13.61 0.65
C SER A 140 -14.74 14.95 0.97
N ARG A 141 -15.97 14.91 1.52
CA ARG A 141 -16.81 16.09 1.79
C ARG A 141 -16.92 16.46 3.27
N GLY A 142 -16.38 15.65 4.17
CA GLY A 142 -16.29 15.93 5.61
C GLY A 142 -14.89 16.39 6.00
#